data_AF-A0A5K1C3Z3-F1
#
_entry.id   AF-A0A5K1C3Z3-F1
#
_cell.length_a   1.000
_cell.length_b   1.000
_cell.length_c   1.000
_cell.angle_alpha   90.00
_cell.angle_beta   90.00
_cell.angle_gamma   90.00
#
_symmetry.space_group_name_H-M   'P 1'
#
loop_
_entity.id
_entity.type
_entity.pdbx_description
1 polymer ?
#
loop_
_entity_poly.entity_id
_entity_poly.type
_entity_poly.pdbx_seq_one_letter_code
_entity_poly.pdbx_strand_id
1 'polypeptide(L)' 'EGQGRVDRKLAVAYHQRKWGRSEFIVAQNPAGIKSKWHETFIGTVTANFMGTCYHIWDQ' A
#
# COMPACT_ATOMS: atom_id res chain seq x y z
N GLU A 1 -9.78 -31.01 12.34
CA GLU A 1 -9.41 -30.41 11.04
C GLU A 1 -9.73 -28.92 11.09
N GLY A 2 -8.85 -27.95 10.93
CA GLY A 2 -7.41 -27.86 11.02
C GLY A 2 -7.13 -26.38 11.33
N GLN A 3 -6.18 -26.09 12.22
CA GLN A 3 -5.69 -24.73 12.52
C GLN A 3 -4.91 -24.18 11.31
N GLY A 4 -5.60 -24.01 10.18
CA GLY A 4 -5.02 -23.63 8.90
C GLY A 4 -5.22 -22.15 8.63
N ARG A 5 -4.11 -21.39 8.74
CA ARG A 5 -3.90 -19.98 8.36
C ARG A 5 -4.10 -18.94 9.48
N VAL A 6 -3.15 -18.95 10.43
CA VAL A 6 -2.90 -17.83 11.37
C VAL A 6 -1.97 -16.77 10.78
N ASP A 7 -1.35 -17.01 9.63
CA ASP A 7 -0.52 -16.00 8.94
C ASP A 7 -1.39 -15.14 8.00
N ARG A 8 -2.24 -14.29 8.58
CA ARG A 8 -2.93 -13.22 7.83
C ARG A 8 -1.95 -12.07 7.59
N LYS A 9 -0.93 -12.26 6.77
CA LYS A 9 -0.24 -11.13 6.12
C LYS A 9 -1.13 -10.60 4.99
N LEU A 10 -2.26 -10.01 5.38
CA LEU A 10 -3.17 -9.31 4.49
C LEU A 10 -2.55 -7.94 4.21
N ALA A 11 -1.81 -7.84 3.12
CA ALA A 11 -1.39 -6.53 2.63
C ALA A 11 -2.64 -5.70 2.31
N VAL A 12 -2.72 -4.50 2.89
CA VAL A 12 -3.75 -3.51 2.62
C VAL A 12 -3.18 -2.44 1.71
N ALA A 13 -3.96 -2.05 0.71
CA ALA A 13 -3.64 -0.94 -0.17
C ALA A 13 -4.68 0.16 0.01
N TYR A 14 -4.20 1.40 0.15
CA TYR A 14 -5.05 2.58 0.22
C TYR A 14 -4.83 3.45 -0.99
N HIS A 15 -5.89 3.64 -1.78
CA HIS A 15 -5.87 4.54 -2.90
C HIS A 15 -6.17 5.97 -2.45
N GLN A 16 -5.36 6.92 -2.92
CA GLN A 16 -5.60 8.35 -2.76
C GLN A 16 -5.28 9.07 -4.07
N ARG A 17 -5.87 10.26 -4.25
CA ARG A 17 -5.56 11.13 -5.38
C ARG A 17 -4.82 12.36 -4.88
N LYS A 18 -3.60 12.58 -5.36
CA LYS A 18 -2.80 13.79 -5.09
C LYS A 18 -2.41 14.47 -6.38
N TRP A 19 -2.60 15.79 -6.45
CA TRP A 19 -2.27 16.62 -7.62
C TRP A 19 -2.76 16.02 -8.96
N GLY A 20 -3.97 15.45 -8.94
CA GLY A 20 -4.59 14.83 -10.12
C GLY A 20 -4.13 13.40 -10.44
N ARG A 21 -3.10 12.88 -9.76
CA ARG A 21 -2.53 11.54 -9.97
C ARG A 21 -3.03 10.54 -8.94
N SER A 22 -3.14 9.28 -9.33
CA SER A 22 -3.45 8.18 -8.39
C SER A 22 -2.20 7.73 -7.66
N GLU A 23 -2.29 7.66 -6.34
CA GLU A 23 -1.29 7.08 -5.45
C GLU A 23 -1.92 5.93 -4.68
N PHE A 24 -1.15 4.87 -4.44
CA PHE A 24 -1.55 3.72 -3.64
C PHE A 24 -0.51 3.52 -2.54
N ILE A 25 -0.93 3.59 -1.29
CA ILE A 25 -0.09 3.29 -0.14
C ILE A 25 -0.29 1.82 0.20
N VAL A 26 0.78 1.04 0.24
CA VAL A 26 0.74 -0.39 0.54
C VAL A 26 1.36 -0.65 1.90
N ALA A 27 0.65 -1.39 2.75
CA ALA A 27 1.08 -1.73 4.10
C ALA A 27 0.65 -3.15 4.48
N GLN A 28 1.34 -3.81 5.42
CA GLN A 28 0.94 -5.11 5.97
C GLN A 28 -0.25 -5.02 6.94
N ASN A 29 -0.58 -3.81 7.40
CA ASN A 29 -1.67 -3.56 8.34
C ASN A 29 -2.27 -2.16 8.08
N PRO A 30 -3.59 -1.95 8.26
CA PRO A 30 -4.21 -0.63 8.16
C PRO A 30 -3.56 0.47 9.02
N ALA A 31 -2.84 0.12 10.09
CA ALA A 31 -2.03 1.09 10.84
C ALA A 31 -0.95 1.77 9.96
N GLY A 32 -0.32 1.03 9.04
CA GLY A 32 0.72 1.54 8.13
C GLY A 32 0.21 2.39 6.97
N ILE A 33 -1.10 2.41 6.73
CA ILE A 33 -1.70 3.33 5.75
C ILE A 33 -1.65 4.78 6.27
N LYS A 34 -1.83 4.97 7.59
CA LYS A 34 -1.91 6.31 8.20
C LYS A 34 -0.56 7.01 8.28
N SER A 35 0.53 6.26 8.40
CA SER A 35 1.88 6.79 8.52
C SER A 35 2.89 5.91 7.82
N LYS A 36 3.67 6.54 6.93
CA LYS A 36 4.82 5.93 6.26
C LYS A 36 6.01 5.63 7.19
N TRP A 37 5.96 6.10 8.43
CA TRP A 37 6.93 5.77 9.48
C TRP A 37 6.56 4.53 10.29
N HIS A 38 5.39 3.95 10.03
CA HIS A 38 4.97 2.74 10.71
C HIS A 38 5.74 1.55 10.16
N GLU A 39 6.20 0.65 11.03
CA GLU A 39 6.96 -0.55 10.66
C GLU A 39 6.22 -1.47 9.66
N THR A 40 4.89 -1.33 9.61
CA THR A 40 4.04 -2.09 8.69
C THR A 40 3.88 -1.44 7.32
N PHE A 41 4.42 -0.24 7.08
CA PHE A 41 4.44 0.39 5.76
C PHE A 41 5.39 -0.39 4.85
N ILE A 42 4.96 -0.70 3.63
CA ILE A 42 5.77 -1.43 2.64
C ILE A 42 6.28 -0.45 1.59
N GLY A 43 5.40 0.39 1.05
CA GLY A 43 5.78 1.27 -0.04
C GLY A 43 4.64 2.09 -0.59
N THR A 44 4.94 2.95 -1.55
CA THR A 44 3.95 3.76 -2.26
C THR A 44 4.05 3.52 -3.76
N VAL A 45 2.92 3.24 -4.40
CA VAL A 45 2.83 3.15 -5.86
C VAL A 45 2.20 4.44 -6.38
N THR A 46 2.88 5.15 -7.27
CA THR A 46 2.34 6.37 -7.89
C THR A 46 2.13 6.16 -9.38
N ALA A 47 0.98 6.57 -9.88
CA ALA A 47 0.70 6.58 -11.30
C ALA A 47 1.22 7.86 -11.98
N ASN A 48 1.54 7.77 -13.27
CA ASN A 48 1.73 8.94 -14.12
C ASN A 48 0.40 9.73 -14.26
N PHE A 49 0.46 10.93 -14.83
CA PHE A 49 -0.74 11.78 -14.98
C PHE A 49 -1.88 11.09 -15.75
N MET A 50 -1.53 10.21 -16.71
CA MET A 50 -2.51 9.48 -17.52
C MET A 50 -3.06 8.21 -16.86
N GLY A 51 -2.48 7.76 -15.74
CA GLY A 51 -2.88 6.50 -15.09
C GLY A 51 -2.44 5.23 -15.83
N THR A 52 -1.54 5.33 -16.81
CA THR A 52 -1.11 4.22 -17.67
C THR A 52 0.19 3.56 -17.22
N CYS A 53 1.02 4.28 -16.45
CA CYS A 53 2.28 3.76 -15.92
C CYS A 53 2.30 3.92 -14.40
N TYR A 54 2.81 2.91 -13.71
CA TYR A 54 2.91 2.87 -12.25
C TYR A 54 4.37 2.74 -11.83
N HIS A 55 4.81 3.60 -10.92
CA HIS A 55 6.11 3.52 -10.27
C HIS A 55 5.95 3.07 -8.83
N ILE A 56 6.68 2.02 -8.45
CA ILE A 56 6.74 1.50 -7.10
C ILE A 56 7.93 2.15 -6.41
N TRP A 57 7.63 2.91 -5.35
CA TRP A 57 8.62 3.48 -4.46
C TRP A 57 8.72 2.59 -3.22
N ASP A 58 9.86 1.94 -3.06
CA ASP A 58 10.26 1.23 -1.84
C ASP A 58 10.86 2.23 -0.83
N GLN A 59 11.12 1.79 0.41
CA GLN A 59 11.82 2.61 1.41
C GLN A 59 13.27 2.89 1.06
#